data_AF-A0A1M6UKK7-F1
#
_entry.id   AF-A0A1M6UKK7-F1
#
_cell.length_a   1.000
_cell.length_b   1.000
_cell.length_c   1.000
_cell.angle_alpha   90.00
_cell.angle_beta   90.00
_cell.angle_gamma   90.00
#
_symmetry.space_group_name_H-M   'P 1'
#
loop_
_entity.id
_entity.type
_entity.pdbx_description
1 polymer ?
#
loop_
_entity_poly.entity_id
_entity_poly.type
_entity_poly.pdbx_seq_one_letter_code
_entity_poly.pdbx_strand_id
1 'polypeptide(L)'
;MFGNIADSLFVEHILPIYHDVDYASLDQTILDNAMNGRGNVVQNEIHKVCHRPVYRLRVTANGEVTANCCDQSHDIRYGNIMEQGLVELWNGIKRIGFLKIQLQGKRFNHPVCKDCVLANDITNGADLLYPWAEDILRRFESGI
;
A
#
# COMPACT_ATOMS: atom_id res chain seq x y z
N MET A 1 22.88 16.43 12.99
CA MET A 1 21.90 16.74 14.05
C MET A 1 21.19 15.49 14.59
N PHE A 2 20.90 14.44 13.79
CA PHE A 2 20.11 13.27 14.26
C PHE A 2 20.81 11.91 14.23
N GLY A 3 22.10 11.84 13.85
CA GLY A 3 22.78 10.56 13.62
C GLY A 3 22.93 9.64 14.84
N ASN A 4 22.77 10.15 16.06
CA ASN A 4 22.82 9.34 17.29
C ASN A 4 21.46 8.75 17.70
N ILE A 5 20.36 9.15 17.04
CA ILE A 5 19.00 8.72 17.39
C ILE A 5 18.20 8.17 16.21
N ALA A 6 18.80 8.12 15.01
CA ALA A 6 18.16 7.62 13.81
C ALA A 6 19.19 6.99 12.87
N ASP A 7 18.92 5.76 12.40
CA ASP A 7 19.72 5.07 11.38
C ASP A 7 19.56 5.68 9.99
N SER A 8 18.45 6.38 9.74
CA SER A 8 18.15 7.03 8.46
C SER A 8 17.21 8.22 8.66
N LEU A 9 17.39 9.27 7.86
CA LEU A 9 16.54 10.46 7.86
C LEU A 9 16.27 10.90 6.43
N PHE A 10 15.02 11.22 6.13
CA PHE A 10 14.56 11.64 4.81
C PHE A 10 13.75 12.92 4.93
N VAL A 11 13.92 13.83 3.96
CA VAL A 11 13.03 14.98 3.75
C VAL A 11 12.18 14.63 2.54
N GLU A 12 10.88 14.42 2.78
CA GLU A 12 9.93 13.94 1.77
C GLU A 12 9.12 15.12 1.20
N HIS A 13 8.64 14.98 -0.05
CA HIS A 13 7.71 15.92 -0.66
C HIS A 13 6.26 15.63 -0.25
N ILE A 14 5.38 16.64 -0.37
CA ILE A 14 3.96 16.49 -0.05
C ILE A 14 3.29 15.64 -1.13
N LEU A 15 2.64 14.55 -0.74
CA LEU A 15 1.86 13.68 -1.63
C LEU A 15 0.35 13.95 -1.51
N PRO A 16 -0.39 14.09 -2.62
CA PRO A 16 -1.85 14.27 -2.61
C PRO A 16 -2.56 12.92 -2.37
N ILE A 17 -2.54 12.43 -1.13
CA ILE A 17 -2.94 11.05 -0.78
C ILE A 17 -4.42 10.86 -0.44
N TYR A 18 -5.17 11.93 -0.17
CA TYR A 18 -6.57 11.84 0.25
C TYR A 18 -7.51 12.17 -0.91
N HIS A 19 -8.42 11.24 -1.24
CA HIS A 19 -9.33 11.38 -2.37
C HIS A 19 -10.27 12.59 -2.24
N ASP A 20 -10.65 12.95 -1.02
CA ASP A 20 -11.65 13.99 -0.75
C ASP A 20 -11.04 15.38 -0.49
N VAL A 21 -9.76 15.56 -0.80
CA VAL A 21 -9.06 16.85 -0.66
C VAL A 21 -8.82 17.47 -2.02
N ASP A 22 -9.20 18.74 -2.18
CA ASP A 22 -8.90 19.50 -3.40
C ASP A 22 -7.46 20.02 -3.38
N TYR A 23 -6.62 19.39 -4.19
CA TYR A 23 -5.22 19.78 -4.37
C TYR A 23 -4.99 20.76 -5.52
N ALA A 24 -6.02 21.16 -6.27
CA ALA A 24 -5.88 22.04 -7.44
C ALA A 24 -5.39 23.45 -7.08
N SER A 25 -5.47 23.83 -5.81
CA SER A 25 -4.97 25.11 -5.29
C SER A 25 -3.49 25.10 -4.91
N LEU A 26 -2.82 23.94 -4.95
CA LEU A 26 -1.40 23.82 -4.63
C LEU A 26 -0.52 24.25 -5.80
N ASP A 27 0.68 24.74 -5.45
CA ASP A 27 1.71 25.08 -6.45
C ASP A 27 2.07 23.83 -7.27
N GLN A 28 2.02 23.95 -8.60
CA GLN A 28 2.29 22.84 -9.52
C GLN A 28 3.70 22.27 -9.33
N THR A 29 4.68 23.08 -8.91
CA THR A 29 6.04 22.61 -8.62
C THR A 29 6.09 21.68 -7.41
N ILE A 30 5.17 21.83 -6.45
CA ILE A 30 5.04 20.89 -5.32
C ILE A 30 4.49 19.57 -5.82
N LEU A 31 3.49 19.60 -6.70
CA LEU A 31 2.85 18.42 -7.27
C LEU A 31 3.79 17.64 -8.21
N ASP A 32 4.54 18.35 -9.06
CA ASP A 32 5.49 17.75 -10.00
C ASP A 32 6.66 17.05 -9.29
N ASN A 33 7.02 17.52 -8.09
CA ASN A 33 8.07 16.94 -7.25
C ASN A 33 7.52 15.98 -6.17
N ALA A 34 6.20 15.78 -6.10
CA ALA A 34 5.56 14.97 -5.07
C ALA A 34 5.99 13.51 -5.13
N MET A 35 6.41 13.00 -6.30
CA MET A 35 6.73 11.59 -6.49
C MET A 35 8.19 11.27 -6.19
N ASN A 36 8.53 11.15 -4.92
CA ASN A 36 9.70 10.38 -4.48
C ASN A 36 9.30 9.50 -3.30
N GLY A 37 9.46 8.18 -3.46
CA GLY A 37 9.34 7.24 -2.36
C GLY A 37 10.41 7.48 -1.29
N ARG A 38 10.36 6.73 -0.19
CA ARG A 38 11.39 6.82 0.86
C ARG A 38 12.78 6.53 0.31
N GLY A 39 13.74 7.38 0.64
CA GLY A 39 15.11 7.28 0.17
C GLY A 39 15.34 7.78 -1.25
N ASN A 40 14.49 8.69 -1.75
CA ASN A 40 14.57 9.26 -3.11
C ASN A 40 14.47 8.18 -4.20
N VAL A 41 13.64 7.15 -3.94
CA VAL A 41 13.29 6.19 -4.99
C VAL A 41 12.46 6.93 -6.03
N VAL A 42 13.08 7.17 -7.19
CA VAL A 42 12.44 7.81 -8.33
C VAL A 42 11.34 6.89 -8.85
N GLN A 43 10.13 7.42 -8.93
CA GLN A 43 8.95 6.69 -9.38
C GLN A 43 8.27 7.48 -10.50
N ASN A 44 8.40 6.98 -11.72
CA ASN A 44 7.88 7.68 -12.91
C ASN A 44 6.40 7.34 -13.20
N GLU A 45 5.86 6.32 -12.54
CA GLU A 45 4.49 5.86 -12.73
C GLU A 45 3.89 5.33 -11.42
N ILE A 46 2.56 5.30 -11.34
CA ILE A 46 1.87 4.67 -10.22
C ILE A 46 2.11 3.16 -10.25
N HIS A 47 2.58 2.60 -9.14
CA HIS A 47 2.94 1.19 -9.04
C HIS A 47 1.72 0.30 -9.26
N LYS A 48 1.88 -0.65 -10.19
CA LYS A 48 0.85 -1.65 -10.56
C LYS A 48 0.56 -2.64 -9.43
N VAL A 49 1.53 -2.87 -8.55
CA VAL A 49 1.42 -3.73 -7.37
C VAL A 49 1.54 -2.87 -6.12
N CYS A 50 0.49 -2.83 -5.31
CA CYS A 50 0.59 -2.26 -3.97
C CYS A 50 1.32 -3.25 -3.05
N HIS A 51 2.39 -2.81 -2.41
CA HIS A 51 3.21 -3.62 -1.50
C HIS A 51 2.53 -3.85 -0.15
N ARG A 52 1.67 -2.93 0.31
CA ARG A 52 1.08 -2.95 1.66
C ARG A 52 0.38 -4.25 2.03
N PRO A 53 -0.46 -4.86 1.17
CA PRO A 53 -1.20 -6.07 1.54
C PRO A 53 -0.31 -7.30 1.73
N VAL A 54 0.96 -7.24 1.30
CA VAL A 54 1.94 -8.31 1.41
C VAL A 54 2.41 -8.47 2.85
N TYR A 55 2.57 -7.36 3.58
CA TYR A 55 3.21 -7.36 4.89
C TYR A 55 2.53 -6.47 5.95
N ARG A 56 1.40 -5.81 5.61
CA ARG A 56 0.62 -4.99 6.54
C ARG A 56 -0.84 -5.43 6.60
N LEU A 57 -1.39 -5.27 7.79
CA LEU A 57 -2.81 -5.22 8.08
C LEU A 57 -3.03 -4.16 9.17
N ARG A 58 -4.26 -3.71 9.35
CA ARG A 58 -4.66 -2.86 10.48
C ARG A 58 -5.75 -3.57 11.26
N VAL A 59 -5.68 -3.49 12.59
CA VAL A 59 -6.79 -3.82 13.48
C VAL A 59 -7.33 -2.51 14.04
N THR A 60 -8.60 -2.21 13.77
CA THR A 60 -9.28 -1.02 14.30
C THR A 60 -9.74 -1.26 15.74
N ALA A 61 -10.15 -0.19 16.44
CA ALA A 61 -10.59 -0.28 17.84
C ALA A 61 -11.83 -1.16 18.05
N ASN A 62 -12.69 -1.31 17.04
CA ASN A 62 -13.84 -2.22 17.03
C ASN A 62 -13.49 -3.64 16.53
N GLY A 63 -12.20 -3.95 16.33
CA GLY A 63 -11.71 -5.26 15.95
C GLY A 63 -11.73 -5.57 14.45
N GLU A 64 -12.11 -4.64 13.57
CA GLU A 64 -12.05 -4.88 12.14
C GLU A 64 -10.61 -5.01 11.66
N VAL A 65 -10.34 -6.03 10.86
CA VAL A 65 -9.05 -6.27 10.22
C VAL A 65 -9.12 -5.81 8.77
N THR A 66 -8.24 -4.89 8.38
CA THR A 66 -8.23 -4.28 7.04
C THR A 66 -6.86 -4.31 6.38
N ALA A 67 -6.80 -3.98 5.08
CA ALA A 67 -5.56 -3.87 4.30
C ALA A 67 -4.66 -2.70 4.71
N ASN A 68 -5.10 -1.86 5.66
CA ASN A 68 -4.42 -0.64 6.07
C ASN A 68 -4.23 0.33 4.88
N CYS A 69 -5.28 0.53 4.09
CA CYS A 69 -5.36 1.64 3.14
C CYS A 69 -5.38 2.98 3.92
N CYS A 70 -4.83 4.06 3.34
CA CYS A 70 -4.73 5.34 4.07
C CYS A 70 -6.11 6.02 4.22
N ASP A 71 -7.00 5.76 3.26
CA ASP A 71 -8.41 6.12 3.41
C ASP A 71 -9.12 5.07 4.25
N GLN A 72 -9.38 5.43 5.52
CA GLN A 72 -10.05 4.55 6.47
C GLN A 72 -11.52 4.29 6.09
N SER A 73 -12.13 5.21 5.35
CA SER A 73 -13.51 5.09 4.88
C SER A 73 -13.63 4.17 3.67
N HIS A 74 -12.58 4.10 2.85
CA HIS A 74 -12.45 3.23 1.69
C HIS A 74 -11.29 2.23 1.86
N ASP A 75 -11.43 1.30 2.80
CA ASP A 75 -10.45 0.23 3.06
C ASP A 75 -11.00 -1.16 2.74
N ILE A 76 -10.11 -2.12 2.51
CA ILE A 76 -10.45 -3.51 2.23
C ILE A 76 -10.57 -4.27 3.55
N ARG A 77 -11.77 -4.74 3.86
CA ARG A 77 -12.04 -5.49 5.09
C ARG A 77 -11.79 -6.97 4.89
N TYR A 78 -10.98 -7.55 5.75
CA TYR A 78 -10.70 -8.99 5.80
C TYR A 78 -11.64 -9.71 6.77
N GLY A 79 -12.03 -9.08 7.88
CA GLY A 79 -12.95 -9.65 8.87
C GLY A 79 -12.84 -8.93 10.20
N ASN A 80 -13.18 -9.61 11.30
CA ASN A 80 -13.08 -9.05 12.65
C ASN A 80 -12.37 -10.03 13.60
N ILE A 81 -11.42 -9.54 14.41
CA ILE A 81 -10.66 -10.36 15.36
C ILE A 81 -11.52 -10.96 16.48
N MET A 82 -12.71 -10.41 16.71
CA MET A 82 -13.67 -10.92 17.70
C MET A 82 -14.38 -12.19 17.20
N GLU A 83 -14.34 -12.47 15.89
CA GLU A 83 -15.00 -13.60 15.24
C GLU A 83 -14.00 -14.66 14.76
N GLN A 84 -12.83 -14.22 14.27
CA GLN A 84 -11.84 -15.07 13.65
C GLN A 84 -10.42 -14.69 14.09
N GLY A 85 -9.55 -15.68 14.30
CA GLY A 85 -8.17 -15.45 14.71
C GLY A 85 -7.37 -14.64 13.68
N LEU A 86 -6.47 -13.77 14.13
CA LEU A 86 -5.70 -12.89 13.25
C LEU A 86 -4.87 -13.65 12.19
N VAL A 87 -4.30 -14.79 12.57
CA VAL A 87 -3.53 -15.66 11.65
C VAL A 87 -4.44 -16.26 10.58
N GLU A 88 -5.66 -16.63 10.94
CA GLU A 88 -6.62 -17.17 9.98
C GLU A 88 -7.13 -16.08 9.03
N LEU A 89 -7.36 -14.86 9.52
CA LEU A 89 -7.70 -13.70 8.69
C LEU A 89 -6.55 -13.35 7.73
N TRP A 90 -5.31 -13.42 8.18
CA TRP A 90 -4.11 -13.17 7.38
C TRP A 90 -3.91 -14.20 6.26
N ASN A 91 -4.18 -15.47 6.55
CA ASN A 91 -4.13 -16.55 5.57
C ASN A 91 -5.48 -16.77 4.88
N GLY A 92 -6.46 -15.89 5.13
CA GLY A 92 -7.83 -16.03 4.68
C GLY A 92 -8.01 -15.69 3.20
N ILE A 93 -9.04 -16.29 2.60
CA ILE A 93 -9.36 -16.14 1.17
C ILE A 93 -9.56 -14.68 0.74
N LYS A 94 -10.08 -13.81 1.63
CA LYS A 94 -10.33 -12.40 1.32
C LYS A 94 -9.02 -11.64 1.11
N ARG A 95 -8.05 -11.80 2.02
CA ARG A 95 -6.73 -11.16 1.91
C ARG A 95 -5.92 -11.76 0.77
N ILE A 96 -5.89 -13.09 0.63
CA ILE A 96 -5.19 -13.76 -0.48
C ILE A 96 -5.77 -13.33 -1.83
N GLY A 97 -7.10 -13.29 -1.97
CA GLY A 97 -7.76 -12.84 -3.18
C GLY A 97 -7.40 -11.39 -3.53
N PHE A 98 -7.42 -10.50 -2.54
CA PHE A 98 -7.00 -9.11 -2.73
C PHE A 98 -5.53 -9.00 -3.14
N LEU A 99 -4.64 -9.76 -2.50
CA LEU A 99 -3.22 -9.79 -2.85
C LEU A 99 -2.99 -10.29 -4.28
N LYS A 100 -3.72 -11.31 -4.73
CA LYS A 100 -3.66 -11.79 -6.12
C LYS A 100 -4.06 -10.71 -7.12
N ILE A 101 -5.09 -9.89 -6.83
CA ILE A 101 -5.46 -8.75 -7.67
C ILE A 101 -4.29 -7.76 -7.81
N GLN A 102 -3.59 -7.46 -6.71
CA GLN A 102 -2.42 -6.57 -6.73
C GLN A 102 -1.28 -7.16 -7.55
N LEU A 103 -0.90 -8.41 -7.29
CA LEU A 103 0.22 -9.06 -7.97
C LEU A 103 -0.04 -9.27 -9.47
N GLN A 104 -1.30 -9.43 -9.89
CA GLN A 104 -1.67 -9.48 -11.30
C GLN A 104 -1.67 -8.10 -11.99
N GLY A 105 -1.32 -7.01 -11.27
CA GLY A 105 -1.38 -5.64 -11.78
C GLY A 105 -2.81 -5.14 -12.03
N LYS A 106 -3.83 -5.85 -11.52
CA LYS A 106 -5.26 -5.56 -11.75
C LYS A 106 -5.85 -4.60 -10.73
N ARG A 107 -5.02 -3.94 -9.92
CA ARG A 107 -5.48 -3.00 -8.90
C ARG A 107 -6.31 -1.85 -9.47
N PHE A 108 -6.05 -1.44 -10.71
CA PHE A 108 -6.79 -0.38 -11.39
C PHE A 108 -8.25 -0.74 -11.71
N ASN A 109 -8.59 -2.04 -11.63
CA ASN A 109 -9.96 -2.51 -11.77
C ASN A 109 -10.70 -2.61 -10.43
N HIS A 110 -9.99 -2.43 -9.31
CA HIS A 110 -10.55 -2.55 -7.98
C HIS A 110 -11.13 -1.19 -7.53
N PRO A 111 -12.39 -1.12 -7.05
CA PRO A 111 -13.07 0.14 -6.76
C PRO A 111 -12.34 1.04 -5.76
N VAL A 112 -11.69 0.43 -4.75
CA VAL A 112 -10.89 1.14 -3.75
C VAL A 112 -9.51 1.56 -4.27
N CYS A 113 -8.93 0.83 -5.23
CA CYS A 113 -7.52 1.02 -5.60
C CYS A 113 -7.31 1.78 -6.91
N LYS A 114 -8.36 1.95 -7.72
CA LYS A 114 -8.27 2.47 -9.09
C LYS A 114 -7.65 3.86 -9.20
N ASP A 115 -7.99 4.74 -8.26
CA ASP A 115 -7.51 6.13 -8.24
C ASP A 115 -6.48 6.36 -7.12
N CYS A 116 -5.98 5.28 -6.51
CA CYS A 116 -5.14 5.35 -5.32
C CYS A 116 -3.65 5.52 -5.68
N VAL A 117 -3.03 6.59 -5.18
CA VAL A 117 -1.59 6.88 -5.35
C VAL A 117 -0.70 6.26 -4.26
N LEU A 118 -1.27 5.63 -3.24
CA LEU A 118 -0.53 5.13 -2.06
C LEU A 118 0.40 3.94 -2.31
N ALA A 119 0.32 3.31 -3.48
CA ALA A 119 1.29 2.27 -3.84
C ALA A 119 2.71 2.84 -4.06
N ASN A 120 2.80 4.17 -4.19
CA ASN A 120 4.02 4.95 -4.37
C ASN A 120 4.44 5.64 -3.06
N ASP A 121 3.46 5.96 -2.21
CA ASP A 121 3.66 6.54 -0.88
C ASP A 121 4.56 5.69 0.01
N ILE A 122 5.57 6.32 0.63
CA ILE A 122 6.51 5.71 1.59
C ILE A 122 7.33 4.52 1.03
N THR A 123 7.22 4.24 -0.27
CA THR A 123 7.80 3.06 -0.92
C THR A 123 9.33 3.18 -1.00
N ASN A 124 10.05 2.15 -0.57
CA ASN A 124 11.49 2.01 -0.80
C ASN A 124 11.79 0.99 -1.93
N GLY A 125 13.07 0.77 -2.25
CA GLY A 125 13.44 -0.17 -3.31
C GLY A 125 12.98 -1.62 -3.10
N ALA A 126 12.87 -2.08 -1.85
CA ALA A 126 12.40 -3.43 -1.52
C ALA A 126 10.88 -3.59 -1.65
N ASP A 127 10.14 -2.48 -1.68
CA ASP A 127 8.70 -2.46 -1.89
C ASP A 127 8.32 -2.47 -3.40
N LEU A 128 9.30 -2.45 -4.31
CA LEU A 128 9.08 -2.55 -5.75
C LEU A 128 8.85 -4.00 -6.17
N LEU A 129 7.60 -4.46 -5.98
CA LEU A 129 7.24 -5.87 -6.17
C LEU A 129 6.88 -6.27 -7.59
N TYR A 130 6.68 -5.32 -8.51
CA TYR A 130 6.25 -5.65 -9.88
C TYR A 130 7.18 -6.64 -10.60
N PRO A 131 8.52 -6.51 -10.55
CA PRO A 131 9.43 -7.48 -11.15
C PRO A 131 9.34 -8.90 -10.56
N TRP A 132 8.80 -9.03 -9.35
CA TRP A 132 8.72 -10.29 -8.59
C TRP A 132 7.29 -10.84 -8.53
N ALA A 133 6.32 -10.17 -9.16
CA ALA A 133 4.91 -10.45 -8.92
C ALA A 133 4.50 -11.86 -9.36
N GLU A 134 5.00 -12.34 -10.49
CA GLU A 134 4.78 -13.70 -10.97
C GLU A 134 5.38 -14.75 -10.04
N ASP A 135 6.60 -14.52 -9.54
CA ASP A 135 7.27 -15.42 -8.59
C ASP A 135 6.50 -15.53 -7.28
N ILE A 136 6.02 -14.40 -6.76
CA ILE A 136 5.22 -14.37 -5.55
C ILE A 136 3.88 -15.10 -5.78
N LEU A 137 3.21 -14.88 -6.91
CA LEU A 137 1.97 -15.57 -7.27
C LEU A 137 2.15 -17.09 -7.31
N ARG A 138 3.22 -17.58 -7.95
CA ARG A 138 3.53 -19.01 -8.03
C ARG A 138 3.70 -19.65 -6.65
N ARG A 139 4.27 -18.93 -5.68
CA ARG A 139 4.41 -19.42 -4.29
C ARG A 139 3.06 -19.55 -3.57
N PHE A 140 2.09 -18.68 -3.88
CA PHE A 140 0.73 -18.81 -3.35
C PHE A 140 -0.05 -19.97 -3.97
N GLU A 141 0.20 -20.29 -5.24
CA GLU A 141 -0.49 -21.37 -5.95
C GLU A 141 0.09 -22.76 -5.64
N SER A 142 1.37 -22.83 -5.32
CA SER A 142 2.04 -24.06 -4.85
C SER A 142 1.74 -24.41 -3.39
N GLY A 143 1.04 -23.53 -2.67
CA GLY A 143 0.53 -23.82 -1.32
C GLY A 143 1.61 -23.91 -0.25
N ILE A 144 2.64 -23.04 -0.29
CA ILE A 144 3.82 -23.06 0.59
C ILE A 144 4.55 -24.42 0.60
#